data_AF-A0A820NPC1-F1
#
_entry.id   AF-A0A820NPC1-F1
#
_cell.length_a   1.000
_cell.length_b   1.000
_cell.length_c   1.000
_cell.angle_alpha   90.00
_cell.angle_beta   90.00
_cell.angle_gamma   90.00
#
_symmetry.space_group_name_H-M   'P 1'
#
loop_
_entity.id
_entity.type
_entity.pdbx_description
1 polymer ?
#
loop_
_entity_poly.entity_id
_entity_poly.type
_entity_poly.pdbx_seq_one_letter_code
_entity_poly.pdbx_strand_id
1 'polypeptide(L)'
;MDSSTAIDILRISQKYTLYISYIILIIGIIGNFLNIFVFTNFKAFRNNQCVLYFVTESISNICQLIIYFVIYVLVTPNGIDPGNS
;
A
#
# COMPACT_ATOMS: atom_id res chain seq x y z
N MET A 1 -1.43 -34.94 7.16
CA MET A 1 -1.50 -33.73 6.32
C MET A 1 -0.14 -33.65 5.66
N ASP A 2 -0.06 -34.00 4.39
CA ASP A 2 1.22 -34.20 3.71
C ASP A 2 1.93 -32.87 3.48
N SER A 3 3.25 -32.87 3.62
CA SER A 3 4.10 -31.69 3.41
C SER A 3 3.88 -31.01 2.06
N SER A 4 3.51 -31.79 1.02
CA SER A 4 3.19 -31.26 -0.31
C SER A 4 1.97 -30.33 -0.30
N THR A 5 0.88 -30.68 0.39
CA THR A 5 -0.33 -29.86 0.37
C THR A 5 -0.15 -28.55 1.15
N ALA A 6 0.67 -28.57 2.21
CA ALA A 6 1.03 -27.37 2.96
C ALA A 6 1.82 -26.37 2.10
N ILE A 7 2.76 -26.86 1.29
CA ILE A 7 3.58 -26.02 0.39
C ILE A 7 2.72 -25.38 -0.72
N ASP A 8 1.77 -26.14 -1.27
CA ASP A 8 0.90 -25.64 -2.34
C ASP A 8 -0.03 -24.51 -1.86
N ILE A 9 -0.60 -24.66 -0.66
CA ILE A 9 -1.41 -23.60 -0.03
C ILE A 9 -0.56 -22.33 0.15
N LEU A 10 0.66 -22.47 0.69
CA LEU A 10 1.53 -21.32 0.94
C LEU A 10 1.90 -20.58 -0.35
N ARG A 11 2.19 -21.32 -1.43
CA ARG A 11 2.50 -20.75 -2.75
C ARG A 11 1.30 -20.03 -3.37
N ILE A 12 0.08 -20.56 -3.21
CA ILE A 12 -1.15 -19.91 -3.68
C ILE A 12 -1.43 -18.63 -2.88
N SER A 13 -1.29 -18.69 -1.55
CA SER A 13 -1.45 -17.53 -0.68
C SER A 13 -0.46 -16.41 -1.04
N GLN A 14 0.80 -16.73 -1.27
CA GLN A 14 1.81 -15.75 -1.71
C GLN A 14 1.42 -15.08 -3.03
N LYS A 15 0.99 -15.85 -4.04
CA LYS A 15 0.52 -15.28 -5.31
C LYS A 15 -0.69 -14.37 -5.12
N TYR A 16 -1.66 -14.80 -4.30
CA TYR A 16 -2.84 -14.01 -4.01
C TYR A 16 -2.50 -12.68 -3.34
N THR A 17 -1.64 -12.71 -2.31
CA THR A 17 -1.14 -11.51 -1.64
C THR A 17 -0.46 -10.58 -2.63
N LEU A 18 0.41 -11.09 -3.52
CA LEU A 18 1.07 -10.28 -4.54
C LEU A 18 0.06 -9.55 -5.45
N TYR A 19 -0.91 -10.28 -6.02
CA TYR A 19 -1.90 -9.68 -6.91
C TYR A 19 -2.75 -8.61 -6.21
N ILE A 20 -3.21 -8.89 -4.99
CA ILE A 20 -3.97 -7.91 -4.22
C ILE A 20 -3.11 -6.70 -3.86
N SER A 21 -1.86 -6.89 -3.42
CA SER A 21 -0.95 -5.79 -3.11
C SER A 21 -0.74 -4.86 -4.30
N TYR A 22 -0.62 -5.40 -5.52
CA TYR A 22 -0.56 -4.57 -6.74
C TYR A 22 -1.83 -3.75 -6.98
N ILE A 23 -3.01 -4.35 -6.79
CA ILE A 23 -4.29 -3.65 -6.96
C ILE A 23 -4.41 -2.52 -5.92
N ILE A 24 -4.10 -2.80 -4.66
CA ILE A 24 -4.13 -1.82 -3.58
C ILE A 24 -3.12 -0.70 -3.84
N LEU A 25 -1.92 -1.01 -4.35
CA LEU A 25 -0.91 -0.03 -4.72
C LEU A 25 -1.47 0.96 -5.76
N ILE A 26 -2.03 0.44 -6.86
CA ILE A 26 -2.53 1.26 -7.96
C ILE A 26 -3.70 2.14 -7.50
N ILE A 27 -4.72 1.53 -6.88
CA ILE A 27 -5.90 2.25 -6.41
C ILE A 27 -5.54 3.27 -5.32
N GLY A 28 -4.67 2.88 -4.39
CA GLY A 28 -4.20 3.73 -3.30
C GLY A 28 -3.40 4.94 -3.79
N ILE A 29 -2.50 4.76 -4.75
CA ILE A 29 -1.78 5.89 -5.37
C ILE A 29 -2.76 6.83 -6.06
N ILE A 30 -3.65 6.30 -6.91
CA ILE A 30 -4.60 7.12 -7.67
C ILE A 30 -5.52 7.90 -6.72
N GLY A 31 -6.09 7.25 -5.71
CA GLY A 31 -7.00 7.87 -4.75
C GLY A 31 -6.33 9.00 -3.95
N ASN A 32 -5.14 8.77 -3.41
CA ASN A 32 -4.40 9.80 -2.68
C ASN A 32 -3.94 10.95 -3.60
N PHE A 33 -3.58 10.66 -4.86
CA PHE A 33 -3.24 11.70 -5.83
C PHE A 33 -4.45 12.58 -6.16
N LEU A 34 -5.63 11.98 -6.33
CA LEU A 34 -6.88 12.71 -6.53
C LEU A 34 -7.21 13.57 -5.32
N ASN A 35 -7.05 13.07 -4.09
CA ASN A 35 -7.24 13.86 -2.88
C ASN A 35 -6.34 15.09 -2.86
N ILE A 36 -5.03 14.91 -3.07
CA ILE A 36 -4.06 16.02 -3.13
C ILE A 36 -4.45 17.01 -4.23
N PHE A 37 -4.83 16.51 -5.41
CA PHE A 37 -5.22 17.35 -6.54
C PHE A 37 -6.46 18.18 -6.23
N VAL A 38 -7.53 17.56 -5.73
CA VAL A 38 -8.79 18.24 -5.40
C VAL A 38 -8.55 19.28 -4.30
N PHE A 39 -7.90 18.89 -3.21
CA PHE A 39 -7.66 19.77 -2.07
C PHE A 39 -6.73 20.94 -2.37
N THR A 40 -5.77 20.78 -3.29
CA THR A 40 -4.86 21.85 -3.69
C THR A 40 -5.48 22.78 -4.74
N ASN A 41 -6.23 22.24 -5.71
CA ASN A 41 -6.72 23.03 -6.86
C ASN A 41 -8.04 23.74 -6.59
N PHE A 42 -8.95 23.17 -5.81
CA PHE A 42 -10.24 23.82 -5.55
C PHE A 42 -10.13 24.96 -4.55
N LYS A 43 -10.44 26.19 -5.00
CA LYS A 43 -10.44 27.40 -4.15
C LYS A 43 -11.36 27.29 -2.93
N ALA A 44 -12.43 26.50 -3.03
CA ALA A 44 -13.37 26.26 -1.93
C ALA A 44 -12.72 25.64 -0.68
N PHE A 45 -11.65 24.87 -0.86
CA PHE A 45 -11.00 24.13 0.23
C PHE A 45 -9.78 24.85 0.82
N ARG A 46 -9.23 25.87 0.14
CA ARG A 46 -7.97 26.51 0.53
C ARG A 46 -8.03 27.30 1.85
N ASN A 47 -9.21 27.76 2.25
CA ASN A 47 -9.40 28.53 3.49
C ASN A 47 -9.66 27.64 4.72
N ASN A 48 -9.70 26.32 4.57
CA ASN A 48 -9.96 25.40 5.67
C ASN A 48 -8.65 24.76 6.14
N GLN A 49 -8.27 25.00 7.39
CA GLN A 49 -7.06 24.43 7.98
C GLN A 49 -7.04 22.90 7.97
N CYS A 50 -8.20 22.25 8.02
CA CYS A 50 -8.32 20.78 7.95
C CYS A 50 -7.76 20.21 6.64
N VAL A 51 -7.78 21.00 5.56
CA VAL A 51 -7.37 20.55 4.22
C VAL A 51 -5.86 20.33 4.17
N LEU A 52 -5.07 21.11 4.92
CA LEU A 52 -3.63 20.86 5.06
C LEU A 52 -3.37 19.49 5.70
N TYR A 53 -4.12 19.14 6.75
CA TYR A 53 -4.00 17.83 7.40
C TYR A 53 -4.35 16.68 6.44
N PHE A 54 -5.42 16.81 5.65
CA PHE A 54 -5.79 15.81 4.65
C PHE A 54 -4.73 15.65 3.55
N VAL A 55 -4.11 16.75 3.11
CA VAL A 55 -3.02 16.68 2.12
C VAL A 55 -1.80 15.98 2.72
N THR A 56 -1.39 16.32 3.94
CA THR A 56 -0.27 15.64 4.61
C THR A 56 -0.55 14.17 4.91
N GLU A 57 -1.78 13.82 5.25
CA GLU A 57 -2.22 12.44 5.46
C GLU A 57 -2.21 11.66 4.14
N SER A 58 -2.69 12.25 3.05
CA SER A 58 -2.64 11.64 1.72
C SER A 58 -1.20 11.38 1.24
N ILE A 59 -0.28 12.32 1.50
CA ILE A 59 1.16 12.12 1.21
C ILE A 59 1.73 10.98 2.07
N SER A 60 1.44 10.99 3.37
CA SER A 60 1.92 9.96 4.31
C SER A 60 1.40 8.58 3.91
N ASN A 61 0.14 8.49 3.47
CA ASN A 61 -0.49 7.26 3.01
C ASN A 61 0.21 6.72 1.75
N ILE A 62 0.57 7.58 0.79
CA ILE A 62 1.38 7.19 -0.38
C ILE A 62 2.74 6.62 0.07
N CYS A 63 3.44 7.30 0.96
CA CYS A 63 4.73 6.83 1.48
C CYS A 63 4.60 5.46 2.17
N GLN A 64 3.60 5.29 3.04
CA GLN A 64 3.35 4.03 3.71
C GLN A 64 3.03 2.92 2.72
N LEU A 65 2.17 3.18 1.73
CA LEU A 65 1.79 2.22 0.71
C LEU A 65 3.01 1.72 -0.09
N ILE A 66 3.93 2.62 -0.43
CA ILE A 66 5.19 2.27 -1.10
C ILE A 66 6.07 1.40 -0.18
N ILE A 67 6.23 1.78 1.09
CA ILE A 67 7.04 1.03 2.06
C ILE A 67 6.47 -0.38 2.26
N TYR A 68 5.15 -0.51 2.48
CA TYR A 68 4.48 -1.80 2.63
C TYR A 68 4.67 -2.67 1.39
N PHE A 69 4.53 -2.09 0.20
CA PHE A 69 4.78 -2.83 -1.03
C PHE A 69 6.23 -3.31 -1.11
N VAL A 70 7.23 -2.45 -0.87
CA VAL A 70 8.64 -2.86 -0.92
C VAL A 70 8.94 -3.98 0.07
N ILE A 71 8.51 -3.85 1.33
CA ILE A 71 8.81 -4.82 2.39
C ILE A 71 8.09 -6.16 2.12
N TYR A 72 6.78 -6.13 1.87
CA TYR A 72 5.99 -7.37 1.82
C TYR A 72 6.03 -8.04 0.44
N VAL A 73 6.16 -7.28 -0.64
CA VAL A 73 6.15 -7.82 -2.00
C VAL A 73 7.57 -8.09 -2.51
N LEU A 74 8.56 -7.23 -2.23
CA LEU A 74 9.90 -7.40 -2.79
C LEU A 74 10.86 -8.14 -1.85
N VAL A 75 10.73 -7.97 -0.53
CA VAL A 75 11.70 -8.50 0.44
C VAL A 75 11.28 -9.89 0.97
N THR A 76 10.00 -10.07 1.30
CA THR A 76 9.48 -11.33 1.88
C THR A 76 9.68 -12.57 0.97
N PRO A 77 9.45 -12.50 -0.35
CA PRO A 77 9.68 -13.67 -1.23
C PRO A 77 11.16 -14.07 -1.37
N ASN A 78 12.10 -13.16 -1.07
CA ASN A 78 13.54 -13.43 -1.10
C ASN A 78 14.06 -14.07 0.19
N GLY A 79 13.17 -14.47 1.11
CA GLY A 79 13.53 -15.15 2.35
C GLY A 79 14.02 -14.22 3.47
N ILE A 80 13.86 -12.90 3.30
CA ILE A 80 14.13 -11.93 4.37
C ILE A 80 12.78 -11.63 5.03
N ASP A 81 12.55 -12.24 6.20
CA ASP A 81 11.41 -11.93 7.05
C ASP A 81 11.74 -10.68 7.89
N PRO A 82 11.06 -9.54 7.68
CA PRO A 82 11.29 -8.31 8.45
C PRO A 82 10.84 -8.42 9.93
N GLY A 83 10.14 -9.48 10.31
CA GLY A 83 9.69 -9.73 11.69
C GLY A 83 10.64 -10.57 12.55
N ASN A 84 11.69 -11.15 11.98
CA ASN A 84 12.64 -12.01 12.70
C ASN A 84 13.88 -11.19 13.11
N SER A 85 13.83 -10.62 14.32
CA SER A 85 15.00 -10.07 15.04
C SER A 85 15.55 -11.10 16.03
#